data_AF-A0A832U8F3-F1
#
_entry.id   AF-A0A832U8F3-F1
#
_cell.length_a   1.000
_cell.length_b   1.000
_cell.length_c   1.000
_cell.angle_alpha   90.00
_cell.angle_beta   90.00
_cell.angle_gamma   90.00
#
_symmetry.space_group_name_H-M   'P 1'
#
loop_
_entity.id
_entity.type
_entity.pdbx_description
1 polymer ?
#
loop_
_entity_poly.entity_id
_entity_poly.type
_entity_poly.pdbx_seq_one_letter_code
_entity_poly.pdbx_strand_id
1 'polypeptide(L)' 'MNQGQTITNNGNVGSGVNYLEVDLNWRDTSDSLTLSAYTPSGSKLGTYRDNSDGSVNGRIHINIDHSHGYVQQG' A
#
# COMPACT_ATOMS: atom_id res chain seq x y z
N MET A 1 -12.20 -12.79 8.74
CA MET A 1 -12.33 -11.39 8.31
C MET A 1 -13.80 -11.16 8.02
N ASN A 2 -14.38 -10.06 8.50
CA ASN A 2 -15.77 -9.71 8.24
C ASN A 2 -15.84 -8.62 7.17
N GLN A 3 -16.90 -8.61 6.37
CA GLN A 3 -17.11 -7.55 5.37
C GLN A 3 -17.18 -6.18 6.04
N GLY A 4 -16.58 -5.16 5.41
CA GLY A 4 -16.52 -3.80 5.95
C GLY A 4 -15.48 -3.57 7.06
N GLN A 5 -14.73 -4.60 7.46
CA GLN A 5 -13.64 -4.45 8.42
C GLN A 5 -12.45 -3.70 7.79
N THR A 6 -11.88 -2.75 8.54
CA THR A 6 -10.58 -2.15 8.22
C THR A 6 -9.50 -2.81 9.08
N ILE A 7 -8.38 -3.19 8.45
CA ILE A 7 -7.20 -3.72 9.13
C ILE A 7 -6.04 -2.75 8.85
N THR A 8 -5.40 -2.25 9.91
CA THR A 8 -4.26 -1.35 9.80
C THR A 8 -2.97 -2.12 10.06
N ASN A 9 -2.06 -2.12 9.08
CA ASN A 9 -0.71 -2.66 9.22
C ASN A 9 0.29 -1.52 9.16
N ASN A 10 1.32 -1.57 10.00
CA ASN A 10 2.42 -0.61 10.02
C ASN A 10 3.73 -1.34 9.73
N GLY A 11 4.60 -0.72 8.94
CA GLY A 11 5.91 -1.27 8.60
C GLY A 11 6.92 -0.14 8.42
N ASN A 12 8.19 -0.44 8.68
CA ASN A 12 9.28 0.49 8.41
C ASN A 12 9.72 0.33 6.95
N VAL A 13 9.79 1.44 6.22
CA VAL A 13 10.35 1.49 4.86
C VAL A 13 11.78 2.02 4.98
N GLY A 14 12.74 1.12 4.78
CA GLY A 14 14.16 1.45 4.88
C GLY A 14 14.63 2.44 3.81
N SER A 15 15.76 3.09 4.08
CA SER A 15 16.45 3.92 3.08
C SER A 15 16.85 3.07 1.87
N GLY A 16 16.62 3.59 0.65
CA GLY A 16 16.93 2.92 -0.61
C GLY A 16 15.92 1.85 -1.06
N VAL A 17 14.80 1.69 -0.35
CA VAL A 17 13.68 0.84 -0.81
C VAL A 17 12.92 1.58 -1.91
N ASN A 18 13.01 1.06 -3.13
CA ASN A 18 12.42 1.69 -4.32
C ASN A 18 10.98 1.23 -4.61
N TYR A 19 10.50 0.17 -3.96
CA TYR A 19 9.14 -0.34 -4.16
C TYR A 19 8.66 -1.19 -2.99
N LEU A 20 7.35 -1.36 -2.89
CA LEU A 20 6.68 -2.30 -1.99
C LEU A 20 5.82 -3.25 -2.82
N GLU A 21 5.89 -4.54 -2.49
CA GLU A 21 4.90 -5.52 -2.91
C GLU A 21 3.90 -5.72 -1.78
N VAL A 22 2.62 -5.56 -2.09
CA VAL A 22 1.54 -5.79 -1.13
C VAL A 22 0.68 -6.92 -1.61
N ASP A 23 0.81 -8.08 -0.96
CA ASP A 23 -0.04 -9.23 -1.20
C ASP A 23 -1.44 -8.99 -0.61
N LEU A 24 -2.44 -8.97 -1.48
CA LEU A 24 -3.84 -8.87 -1.12
C LEU A 24 -4.37 -10.28 -0.86
N ASN A 25 -4.20 -10.74 0.37
CA ASN A 25 -4.70 -12.05 0.81
C ASN A 25 -6.22 -12.03 1.03
N TRP A 26 -6.99 -11.76 -0.03
CA TRP A 26 -8.43 -11.94 -0.04
C TRP A 26 -8.79 -13.41 -0.14
N ARG A 27 -9.53 -13.89 0.86
CA ARG A 27 -10.07 -15.26 0.85
C ARG A 27 -11.25 -15.41 -0.11
N ASP A 28 -11.91 -14.30 -0.43
CA ASP A 28 -13.00 -14.18 -1.39
C ASP A 28 -12.71 -13.00 -2.32
N THR A 29 -12.59 -13.28 -3.62
CA THR A 29 -12.27 -12.31 -4.67
C THR A 29 -13.52 -11.69 -5.29
N SER A 30 -14.72 -12.11 -4.87
CA SER A 30 -16.00 -11.58 -5.38
C SER A 30 -16.23 -10.13 -4.94
N ASP A 31 -15.65 -9.74 -3.80
CA ASP A 31 -15.68 -8.39 -3.26
C ASP A 31 -14.38 -7.64 -3.56
N SER A 32 -14.48 -6.32 -3.70
CA SER A 32 -13.30 -5.48 -3.93
C SER A 32 -12.63 -5.06 -2.61
N LEU A 33 -11.37 -5.48 -2.38
CA LEU A 33 -10.53 -4.90 -1.33
C LEU A 33 -9.95 -3.56 -1.80
N THR A 34 -9.79 -2.63 -0.87
CA THR A 34 -9.06 -1.37 -1.12
C THR A 34 -7.92 -1.24 -0.13
N LEU A 35 -6.77 -0.79 -0.61
CA LEU A 35 -5.60 -0.46 0.20
C LEU A 35 -5.47 1.07 0.26
N SER A 36 -5.45 1.66 1.45
CA SER A 36 -5.09 3.07 1.60
C SER A 36 -3.72 3.18 2.24
N ALA A 37 -2.79 3.86 1.58
CA ALA A 37 -1.44 4.08 2.08
C ALA A 37 -1.32 5.47 2.70
N TYR A 38 -0.59 5.58 3.80
CA TYR A 38 -0.36 6.81 4.54
C TYR A 38 1.12 6.96 4.87
N THR A 39 1.61 8.21 4.91
CA THR A 39 2.94 8.52 5.46
C THR A 39 2.96 8.30 6.97
N PRO A 40 4.15 8.23 7.61
CA PRO A 40 4.24 8.17 9.07
C PRO A 40 3.56 9.34 9.79
N SER A 41 3.48 10.51 9.15
CA SER A 41 2.77 11.69 9.67
C SER A 41 1.24 11.59 9.53
N GLY A 42 0.71 10.52 8.95
CA GLY A 42 -0.73 10.30 8.72
C GLY A 42 -1.28 10.92 7.44
N SER A 43 -0.43 11.47 6.56
CA SER A 43 -0.89 12.02 5.27
C SER A 43 -1.22 10.88 4.32
N LYS A 44 -2.42 10.89 3.73
CA LYS A 44 -2.83 9.86 2.77
C LYS A 44 -2.08 10.02 1.46
N LEU A 45 -1.37 8.97 1.05
CA LEU A 45 -0.65 8.90 -0.23
C LEU A 45 -1.60 8.50 -1.36
N GLY A 46 -2.55 7.59 -1.09
CA GLY A 46 -3.50 7.14 -2.10
C GLY A 46 -4.42 6.01 -1.63
N THR A 47 -5.35 5.64 -2.50
CA THR A 47 -6.18 4.43 -2.37
C THR A 47 -6.02 3.59 -3.63
N TYR A 48 -5.72 2.31 -3.44
CA TYR A 48 -5.37 1.35 -4.48
C TYR A 48 -6.30 0.13 -4.42
N ARG A 49 -6.35 -0.58 -5.54
CA ARG A 49 -7.08 -1.84 -5.82
C ARG A 49 -6.13 -2.77 -6.57
N ASP A 50 -6.50 -4.05 -6.76
CA ASP A 50 -5.65 -5.04 -7.47
C ASP A 50 -5.05 -4.45 -8.74
N ASN A 51 -5.94 -3.93 -9.60
CA ASN A 51 -5.62 -3.41 -10.91
C ASN A 51 -4.82 -2.10 -10.93
N SER A 52 -4.38 -1.59 -9.78
CA SER A 52 -3.69 -0.28 -9.73
C SER A 52 -2.29 -0.32 -10.31
N ASP A 53 -1.65 -1.48 -10.35
CA ASP A 53 -0.35 -1.67 -11.02
C ASP A 53 -0.49 -2.20 -12.46
N GLY A 54 -1.72 -2.26 -12.98
CA GLY A 54 -2.04 -2.77 -14.31
C GLY A 54 -2.30 -4.27 -14.38
N SER A 55 -2.23 -5.01 -13.26
CA SER A 55 -2.49 -6.45 -13.18
C SER A 55 -3.63 -6.79 -12.21
N VAL A 56 -4.35 -7.89 -12.45
CA VAL A 56 -5.33 -8.44 -11.49
C VAL A 56 -4.81 -9.81 -11.07
N ASN A 57 -3.98 -9.84 -10.03
CA ASN A 57 -3.22 -11.03 -9.64
C ASN A 57 -3.12 -11.24 -8.12
N GLY A 58 -3.84 -10.46 -7.29
CA GLY A 58 -3.74 -10.58 -5.83
C GLY A 58 -2.56 -9.85 -5.21
N ARG A 59 -1.87 -8.99 -5.95
CA ARG A 59 -0.71 -8.22 -5.48
C ARG A 59 -0.74 -6.83 -6.10
N ILE A 60 -0.34 -5.84 -5.32
CA ILE A 60 -0.08 -4.49 -5.85
C ILE A 60 1.42 -4.20 -5.73
N HIS A 61 2.06 -3.86 -6.86
CA HIS A 61 3.39 -3.27 -6.91
C HIS A 61 3.32 -1.75 -6.78
N ILE A 62 3.89 -1.19 -5.71
CA ILE A 62 3.91 0.25 -5.43
C ILE A 62 5.32 0.77 -5.58
N ASN A 63 5.57 1.63 -6.57
CA ASN A 63 6.85 2.32 -6.72
C ASN A 63 6.98 3.45 -5.68
N ILE A 64 8.16 3.55 -5.07
CA ILE A 64 8.55 4.63 -4.19
C ILE A 64 9.44 5.58 -5.00
N ASP A 65 8.94 6.79 -5.21
CA ASP A 65 9.73 7.83 -5.84
C ASP A 65 10.49 8.66 -4.79
N HIS A 66 11.80 8.47 -4.75
CA HIS A 66 12.71 9.21 -3.87
C HIS A 66 12.93 10.68 -4.30
N SER A 67 12.41 11.11 -5.46
CA SER A 67 12.55 12.49 -5.94
C SER A 67 11.85 13.51 -5.04
N HIS A 68 10.90 13.08 -4.20
CA HIS A 68 10.15 13.93 -3.28
C HIS A 68 10.84 14.15 -1.91
N GLY A 69 12.17 14.13 -1.91
CA GLY A 69 12.99 14.65 -0.82
C GLY A 69 13.07 13.73 0.39
N TYR A 70 14.30 13.44 0.79
CA TYR A 70 14.59 12.99 2.15
C TYR A 70 13.92 13.94 3.16
N VAL A 71 12.95 13.43 3.92
CA VAL A 71 12.54 14.13 5.15
C VAL A 71 13.64 13.85 6.16
N GLN A 72 14.54 14.81 6.33
CA GLN A 72 15.56 14.79 7.37
C GLN A 72 14.87 14.62 8.72
N GLN A 73 15.15 13.51 9.43
CA GLN A 73 14.80 13.41 10.84
C GLN A 73 15.64 14.45 11.60
N GLY A 74 14.94 15.35 12.30
CA GLY A 74 15.55 16.33 13.20
C GLY A 74 16.00 15.73 14.52
#